data_AF-A0A6B2LRV6-F1
#
_entry.id   AF-A0A6B2LRV6-F1
#
_cell.length_a   1.000
_cell.length_b   1.000
_cell.length_c   1.000
_cell.angle_alpha   90.00
_cell.angle_beta   90.00
_cell.angle_gamma   90.00
#
_symmetry.space_group_name_H-M   'P 1'
#
loop_
_entity.id
_entity.type
_entity.pdbx_description
1 polymer ?
#
loop_
_entity_poly.entity_id
_entity_poly.type
_entity_poly.pdbx_seq_one_letter_code
_entity_poly.pdbx_strand_id
1 'polypeptide(L)'
;MYGLSLLHKAVLKSIDLVNLLLKNGAEPNIKDNTGATPLSLAAQAQKLDVVRVLYQHGCDIFHKDNSGKRPIDWILPVPLFEEFISELKTAHGEEFIHKLK
;
A
#
# COMPACT_ATOMS: atom_id res chain seq x y z
N MET A 1 -1.00 -16.11 15.42
CA MET A 1 -0.49 -16.07 14.03
C MET A 1 -1.42 -15.16 13.23
N TYR A 2 -0.91 -14.03 12.70
CA TYR A 2 -1.71 -12.92 12.16
C TYR A 2 -2.33 -13.14 10.76
N GLY A 3 -2.35 -14.37 10.21
CA GLY A 3 -2.90 -14.60 8.86
C GLY A 3 -2.06 -14.03 7.70
N LEU A 4 -0.77 -13.74 7.94
CA LEU A 4 0.10 -13.11 6.95
C LEU A 4 0.37 -14.04 5.75
N SER A 5 0.03 -13.55 4.55
CA SER A 5 0.40 -14.18 3.28
C SER A 5 1.88 -14.02 2.94
N LEU A 6 2.36 -14.74 1.90
CA LEU A 6 3.72 -14.55 1.39
C LEU A 6 3.98 -13.10 0.96
N LEU A 7 2.99 -12.45 0.33
CA LEU A 7 3.13 -11.08 -0.14
C LEU A 7 3.33 -10.10 1.02
N HIS A 8 2.62 -10.28 2.15
CA HIS A 8 2.84 -9.49 3.36
C HIS A 8 4.30 -9.56 3.86
N LYS A 9 4.90 -10.76 3.85
CA LYS A 9 6.28 -10.95 4.29
C LYS A 9 7.28 -10.37 3.29
N ALA A 10 6.98 -10.45 1.99
CA ALA A 10 7.86 -9.96 0.93
C ALA A 10 8.06 -8.44 0.98
N VAL A 11 7.02 -7.69 1.36
CA VAL A 11 7.05 -6.24 1.55
C VAL A 11 8.19 -5.80 2.47
N LEU A 12 8.44 -6.57 3.54
CA LEU A 12 9.49 -6.25 4.52
C LEU A 12 10.89 -6.73 4.09
N LYS A 13 10.99 -7.45 2.97
CA LYS A 13 12.22 -8.10 2.51
C LYS A 13 12.84 -7.42 1.29
N SER A 14 12.11 -7.33 0.18
CA SER A 14 12.63 -6.76 -1.07
C SER A 14 11.51 -6.42 -2.05
N ILE A 15 11.68 -5.30 -2.75
CA ILE A 15 10.84 -4.90 -3.88
C ILE A 15 10.85 -5.93 -5.02
N ASP A 16 11.99 -6.59 -5.27
CA ASP A 16 12.11 -7.62 -6.30
C ASP A 16 11.23 -8.83 -5.99
N LEU A 17 11.17 -9.19 -4.71
CA LEU A 17 10.33 -10.29 -4.25
C LEU A 17 8.85 -9.94 -4.33
N VAL A 18 8.48 -8.69 -4.01
CA VAL A 18 7.11 -8.19 -4.21
C VAL A 18 6.73 -8.26 -5.68
N ASN A 19 7.56 -7.72 -6.57
CA ASN A 19 7.34 -7.76 -8.02
C ASN A 19 7.22 -9.20 -8.54
N LEU A 20 8.10 -10.10 -8.10
CA LEU A 20 8.06 -11.50 -8.49
C LEU A 20 6.73 -12.15 -8.07
N LEU A 21 6.30 -11.95 -6.83
CA LEU A 21 5.04 -12.53 -6.34
C LEU A 21 3.83 -11.98 -7.08
N LEU A 22 3.76 -10.67 -7.32
CA LEU A 22 2.68 -10.04 -8.08
C LEU A 22 2.62 -10.56 -9.52
N LYS A 23 3.78 -10.71 -10.19
CA LYS A 23 3.87 -11.30 -11.54
C LYS A 23 3.42 -12.76 -11.59
N ASN A 24 3.62 -13.51 -10.49
CA ASN A 24 3.15 -14.89 -10.37
C ASN A 24 1.69 -15.01 -9.90
N GLY A 25 0.92 -13.91 -9.93
CA GLY A 25 -0.52 -13.93 -9.62
C GLY A 25 -0.84 -13.89 -8.13
N ALA A 26 0.09 -13.48 -7.27
CA ALA A 26 -0.24 -13.22 -5.86
C ALA A 26 -1.32 -12.14 -5.76
N GLU A 27 -2.33 -12.38 -4.92
CA GLU A 27 -3.42 -11.42 -4.70
C GLU A 27 -2.88 -10.14 -4.01
N PRO A 28 -2.91 -8.97 -4.67
CA PRO A 28 -2.29 -7.75 -4.16
C PRO A 28 -3.04 -7.13 -2.97
N ASN A 29 -4.36 -7.34 -2.92
CA ASN A 29 -5.26 -6.79 -1.89
C ASN A 29 -5.61 -7.81 -0.79
N ILE A 30 -4.85 -8.90 -0.70
CA ILE A 30 -5.04 -9.94 0.32
C ILE A 30 -4.99 -9.32 1.71
N LYS A 31 -5.94 -9.68 2.57
CA LYS A 31 -6.07 -9.15 3.94
C LYS A 31 -5.55 -10.18 4.94
N ASP A 32 -4.83 -9.70 5.94
CA ASP A 32 -4.48 -10.49 7.11
C ASP A 32 -5.64 -10.53 8.13
N ASN A 33 -5.44 -11.16 9.29
CA ASN A 33 -6.49 -11.29 10.32
C ASN A 33 -6.91 -9.94 10.94
N THR A 34 -6.14 -8.88 10.72
CA THR A 34 -6.43 -7.51 11.17
C THR A 34 -7.07 -6.65 10.08
N GLY A 35 -7.30 -7.21 8.90
CA GLY A 35 -7.80 -6.48 7.74
C GLY A 35 -6.73 -5.62 7.05
N ALA A 36 -5.47 -5.73 7.46
CA ALA A 36 -4.34 -5.05 6.85
C ALA A 36 -3.95 -5.75 5.54
N THR A 37 -3.54 -4.96 4.55
CA THR A 37 -3.05 -5.46 3.26
C THR A 37 -1.52 -5.39 3.20
N PRO A 38 -0.87 -6.00 2.19
CA PRO A 38 0.55 -5.76 1.92
C PRO A 38 0.88 -4.27 1.81
N LEU A 39 -0.03 -3.47 1.23
CA LEU A 39 0.14 -2.02 1.13
C LEU A 39 0.10 -1.33 2.50
N SER A 40 -0.78 -1.76 3.42
CA SER A 40 -0.80 -1.27 4.81
C SER A 40 0.54 -1.54 5.51
N LEU A 41 1.12 -2.72 5.35
CA LEU A 41 2.42 -3.05 5.94
C LEU A 41 3.56 -2.24 5.32
N ALA A 42 3.53 -2.01 4.01
CA ALA A 42 4.53 -1.21 3.32
C ALA A 42 4.51 0.24 3.83
N ALA A 43 3.30 0.78 4.00
CA ALA A 43 3.08 2.11 4.56
C ALA A 43 3.56 2.20 6.01
N GLN A 44 3.18 1.24 6.87
CA GLN A 44 3.66 1.18 8.26
C GLN A 44 5.18 1.12 8.36
N ALA A 45 5.82 0.36 7.47
CA ALA A 45 7.27 0.21 7.40
C ALA A 45 8.00 1.37 6.67
N GLN A 46 7.27 2.40 6.22
CA GLN A 46 7.79 3.53 5.44
C GLN A 46 8.57 3.10 4.17
N LYS A 47 8.19 1.99 3.55
CA LYS A 47 8.78 1.47 2.31
C LYS A 47 8.08 2.08 1.10
N LEU A 48 8.34 3.37 0.84
CA LEU A 48 7.65 4.15 -0.19
C LEU A 48 7.82 3.59 -1.61
N ASP A 49 8.96 2.98 -1.89
CA ASP A 49 9.25 2.24 -3.12
C ASP A 49 8.28 1.06 -3.31
N VAL A 50 8.07 0.27 -2.26
CA VAL A 50 7.12 -0.85 -2.27
C VAL A 50 5.67 -0.36 -2.29
N VAL A 51 5.35 0.74 -1.58
CA VAL A 51 4.03 1.40 -1.64
C VAL A 51 3.69 1.79 -3.08
N ARG A 52 4.63 2.40 -3.81
CA ARG A 52 4.44 2.78 -5.22
C ARG A 52 4.19 1.57 -6.11
N VAL A 53 4.97 0.50 -5.97
CA VAL A 53 4.78 -0.73 -6.75
C VAL A 53 3.41 -1.34 -6.49
N LEU A 54 3.04 -1.53 -5.22
CA LEU A 54 1.75 -2.11 -4.86
C LEU A 54 0.58 -1.25 -5.37
N TYR A 55 0.69 0.08 -5.26
CA TYR A 55 -0.29 1.00 -5.79
C TYR A 55 -0.44 0.88 -7.33
N GLN A 56 0.67 0.83 -8.06
CA GLN A 56 0.66 0.63 -9.52
C GLN A 56 0.02 -0.71 -9.94
N HIS A 57 0.04 -1.71 -9.05
CA HIS A 57 -0.65 -2.98 -9.23
C HIS A 57 -2.13 -2.96 -8.79
N GLY A 58 -2.72 -1.78 -8.58
CA GLY A 58 -4.14 -1.61 -8.28
C GLY A 58 -4.49 -1.86 -6.81
N CYS A 59 -3.53 -1.76 -5.89
CA CYS A 59 -3.84 -1.79 -4.47
C CYS A 59 -4.59 -0.52 -4.04
N ASP A 60 -5.62 -0.70 -3.20
CA ASP A 60 -6.37 0.43 -2.65
C ASP A 60 -5.65 1.03 -1.44
N ILE A 61 -5.12 2.24 -1.61
CA ILE A 61 -4.44 3.02 -0.55
C ILE A 61 -5.41 3.64 0.47
N PHE A 62 -6.72 3.59 0.20
CA PHE A 62 -7.78 4.14 1.05
C PHE A 62 -8.63 3.07 1.75
N HIS A 63 -8.37 1.78 1.51
CA HIS A 63 -9.05 0.68 2.20
C HIS A 63 -8.84 0.80 3.73
N LYS A 64 -9.87 0.50 4.52
CA LYS A 64 -9.82 0.56 5.99
C LYS A 64 -9.61 -0.82 6.59
N ASP A 65 -8.58 -0.97 7.41
CA ASP A 65 -8.38 -2.16 8.24
C ASP A 65 -9.44 -2.27 9.36
N ASN A 66 -9.37 -3.32 10.19
CA ASN A 66 -10.33 -3.55 11.28
C ASN A 66 -10.29 -2.46 12.36
N SER A 67 -9.24 -1.63 12.39
CA SER A 67 -9.10 -0.48 13.28
C SER A 67 -9.55 0.84 12.62
N GLY A 68 -10.09 0.77 11.39
CA GLY A 68 -10.50 1.93 10.61
C GLY A 68 -9.34 2.72 10.01
N LYS A 69 -8.10 2.21 10.06
CA LYS A 69 -6.92 2.88 9.52
C LYS A 69 -6.73 2.53 8.05
N ARG A 70 -6.37 3.54 7.26
CA ARG A 70 -6.02 3.40 5.86
C ARG A 70 -4.51 3.25 5.69
N PRO A 71 -4.00 2.55 4.67
CA PRO A 71 -2.57 2.53 4.36
C PRO A 71 -1.97 3.93 4.32
N ILE A 72 -2.67 4.90 3.71
CA ILE A 72 -2.20 6.29 3.62
C ILE A 72 -2.00 6.95 4.98
N ASP A 73 -2.79 6.58 6.01
CA ASP A 73 -2.72 7.18 7.35
C ASP A 73 -1.45 6.79 8.11
N TRP A 74 -0.74 5.75 7.65
CA TRP A 74 0.51 5.30 8.23
C TRP A 74 1.73 5.98 7.62
N ILE A 75 1.60 6.61 6.45
CA ILE A 75 2.73 7.21 5.75
C ILE A 75 3.08 8.55 6.40
N LEU A 76 4.36 8.74 6.70
CA LEU A 76 4.83 9.99 7.30
C LEU A 76 4.79 11.14 6.27
N PRO A 77 4.50 12.38 6.71
CA PRO A 77 4.57 13.56 5.84
C PRO A 77 6.05 13.89 5.55
N VAL A 78 6.58 13.25 4.52
CA VAL A 78 7.94 13.47 4.01
C VAL A 78 7.88 14.05 2.59
N PRO A 79 8.86 14.86 2.15
CA PRO A 79 8.83 15.50 0.83
C PRO A 79 8.57 14.51 -0.32
N LEU A 80 9.19 13.34 -0.29
CA LEU A 80 9.00 12.29 -1.30
C LEU A 80 7.56 11.72 -1.33
N PHE A 81 6.85 11.75 -0.20
CA PHE A 81 5.45 11.35 -0.12
C PHE A 81 4.52 12.46 -0.61
N GLU A 82 4.81 13.73 -0.31
CA GLU A 82 4.07 14.86 -0.87
C GLU A 82 4.16 14.89 -2.41
N GLU A 83 5.34 14.59 -2.95
CA GLU A 83 5.52 14.39 -4.40
C GLU A 83 4.64 13.25 -4.92
N PHE A 84 4.64 12.11 -4.24
CA PHE A 84 3.79 10.98 -4.59
C PHE A 84 2.29 11.35 -4.57
N ILE A 85 1.80 12.01 -3.52
CA ILE A 85 0.41 12.45 -3.44
C ILE A 85 0.07 13.48 -4.53
N SER A 86 1.02 14.35 -4.88
CA SER A 86 0.85 15.31 -5.97
C SER A 86 0.77 14.63 -7.34
N GLU A 87 1.57 13.59 -7.56
CA GLU A 87 1.48 12.72 -8.73
C GLU A 87 0.11 12.03 -8.79
N LEU A 88 -0.35 11.45 -7.68
CA LEU A 88 -1.65 10.79 -7.60
C LEU A 88 -2.82 11.74 -7.88
N LYS A 89 -2.77 12.97 -7.35
CA LYS A 89 -3.77 14.01 -7.65
C LYS A 89 -3.82 14.33 -9.15
N THR A 90 -2.66 14.36 -9.80
CA THR A 90 -2.56 14.66 -11.24
C THR A 90 -3.04 13.48 -12.10
N ALA A 91 -2.74 12.25 -11.68
CA ALA A 91 -3.11 11.03 -12.40
C ALA A 91 -4.59 10.67 -12.27
N HIS A 92 -5.22 10.93 -11.13
CA HIS A 92 -6.60 10.49 -10.82
C HIS A 92 -7.61 11.62 -10.61
N GLY A 93 -7.19 12.89 -10.70
CA GLY A 93 -8.08 14.05 -10.64
C GLY A 93 -8.74 14.27 -9.27
N GLU A 94 -9.82 15.06 -9.26
CA GLU A 94 -10.48 15.53 -8.02
C GLU A 94 -11.12 14.41 -7.19
N GLU A 95 -11.44 13.25 -7.79
CA GLU A 95 -12.00 12.09 -7.07
C GLU A 95 -11.04 11.58 -5.98
N PHE A 96 -9.73 11.66 -6.24
CA PHE A 96 -8.68 11.30 -5.29
C PHE A 96 -8.66 12.24 -4.07
N ILE A 97 -8.97 13.52 -4.27
CA ILE A 97 -9.02 14.54 -3.20
C ILE A 97 -10.18 14.27 -2.24
N HIS A 98 -11.32 13.80 -2.74
CA HIS A 98 -12.45 13.43 -1.89
C HIS A 98 -12.15 12.24 -0.99
N LYS A 99 -11.31 11.30 -1.43
CA LYS A 99 -10.90 10.13 -0.63
C LYS A 99 -9.77 10.43 0.35
N LEU A 100 -9.06 11.55 0.17
CA LEU A 100 -8.01 12.05 1.09
C LEU A 100 -8.58 12.71 2.35
N LYS A 101 -9.71 13.42 2.23
CA LYS A 101 -10.40 14.11 3.34
C LYS A 101 -11.04 13.12 4.31
#